data_AF-A0A8H3GFJ2-F1
#
_entry.id   AF-A0A8H3GFJ2-F1
#
_cell.length_a   1.000
_cell.length_b   1.000
_cell.length_c   1.000
_cell.angle_alpha   90.00
_cell.angle_beta   90.00
_cell.angle_gamma   90.00
#
_symmetry.space_group_name_H-M   'P 1'
#
loop_
_entity.id
_entity.type
_entity.pdbx_description
1 polymer ?
#
loop_
_entity_poly.entity_id
_entity_poly.type
_entity_poly.pdbx_seq_one_letter_code
_entity_poly.pdbx_strand_id
1 'polypeptide(L)'
;MLDQDFNLEGVPDDLQRRFDDYHTNLTQVIYDVKIMATNPNESEYFQILGGLLDGPLISTRCIIGFAGVVLTSLSLIAFVHSELGSATPRDRHERRVIIIRFFMGLVLCLLLLLNVGKYQEFFVPEDEMVYRAGVFRWFEAFWVLPTIAIAYGIQFLIEISSAERAKCETKKEERVREGEENRP
;
A
#
# COMPACT_ATOMS: atom_id res chain seq x y z
N MET A 1 -3.32 -10.17 -39.70
CA MET A 1 -3.85 -8.80 -39.86
C MET A 1 -4.69 -8.50 -38.62
N LEU A 2 -4.02 -8.02 -37.58
CA LEU A 2 -4.57 -7.45 -36.35
C LEU A 2 -3.58 -6.33 -35.98
N ASP A 3 -3.56 -5.28 -36.79
CA ASP A 3 -2.96 -4.00 -36.41
C ASP A 3 -3.94 -3.35 -35.45
N GLN A 4 -3.83 -3.74 -34.19
CA GLN A 4 -4.40 -2.98 -33.11
C GLN A 4 -3.24 -2.13 -32.60
N ASP A 5 -3.14 -0.91 -33.11
CA ASP A 5 -2.19 0.09 -32.61
C ASP A 5 -2.49 0.30 -31.13
N PHE A 6 -1.73 -0.42 -30.29
CA PHE A 6 -1.80 -0.29 -28.84
C PHE A 6 -1.07 1.01 -28.48
N ASN A 7 -1.73 2.13 -28.75
CA ASN A 7 -1.29 3.42 -28.23
C ASN A 7 -1.50 3.38 -26.71
N LEU A 8 -0.43 3.11 -25.97
CA LEU A 8 -0.46 3.28 -24.51
C LEU A 8 -0.39 4.79 -24.24
N GLU A 9 -1.56 5.42 -24.13
CA GLU A 9 -1.66 6.82 -23.70
C GLU A 9 -0.83 7.06 -22.42
N GLY A 10 0.20 7.91 -22.52
CA GLY A 10 1.07 8.27 -21.40
C GLY A 10 2.40 7.52 -21.31
N VAL A 11 2.71 6.63 -22.26
CA VAL A 11 4.02 5.97 -22.36
C VAL A 11 4.99 6.82 -23.22
N PRO A 12 6.26 6.98 -22.81
CA PRO A 12 7.26 7.70 -23.59
C PRO A 12 7.46 7.10 -25.00
N ASP A 13 7.61 7.96 -26.02
CA ASP A 13 7.76 7.57 -27.43
C ASP A 13 8.93 6.60 -27.67
N ASP A 14 10.00 6.72 -26.90
CA ASP A 14 11.16 5.84 -26.93
C ASP A 14 10.84 4.42 -26.43
N LEU A 15 9.96 4.30 -25.43
CA LEU A 15 9.53 3.02 -24.89
C LEU A 15 8.52 2.34 -25.82
N GLN A 16 7.59 3.13 -26.40
CA GLN A 16 6.64 2.67 -27.42
C GLN A 16 7.40 2.07 -28.62
N ARG A 17 8.43 2.78 -29.11
CA ARG A 17 9.26 2.30 -30.23
C ARG A 17 9.99 1.00 -29.92
N ARG A 18 10.52 0.84 -28.69
CA ARG A 18 11.16 -0.42 -28.27
C ARG A 18 10.16 -1.56 -28.18
N PHE A 19 8.95 -1.28 -27.70
CA PHE A 19 7.89 -2.28 -27.64
C PHE A 19 7.51 -2.78 -29.04
N ASP A 20 7.33 -1.87 -30.01
CA ASP A 20 6.99 -2.22 -31.39
C ASP A 20 8.12 -3.03 -32.08
N ASP A 21 9.38 -2.64 -31.85
CA ASP A 21 10.55 -3.37 -32.37
C ASP A 21 10.66 -4.77 -31.74
N TYR A 22 10.41 -4.90 -30.44
CA TYR A 22 10.40 -6.17 -29.74
C TYR A 22 9.31 -7.12 -30.26
N HIS A 23 8.13 -6.59 -30.59
CA HIS A 23 7.01 -7.38 -31.09
C HIS A 23 7.21 -7.83 -32.55
N THR A 24 7.94 -7.05 -33.35
CA THR A 24 8.20 -7.37 -34.76
C THR A 24 9.44 -8.26 -34.94
N ASN A 25 10.39 -8.23 -34.00
CA ASN A 25 11.63 -8.99 -34.08
C ASN A 25 11.62 -10.28 -33.22
N LEU A 26 11.12 -11.36 -33.80
CA LEU A 26 11.12 -12.71 -33.20
C LEU A 26 12.50 -13.20 -32.73
N THR A 27 13.58 -12.76 -33.38
CA THR A 27 14.94 -13.15 -33.02
C THR A 27 15.35 -12.55 -31.67
N GLN A 28 14.90 -11.32 -31.38
CA GLN A 28 15.10 -10.62 -30.12
C GLN A 28 14.45 -11.40 -28.96
N VAL A 29 13.22 -11.88 -29.16
CA VAL A 29 12.49 -12.68 -28.16
C VAL A 29 13.22 -13.98 -27.82
N ILE A 30 13.73 -14.69 -28.84
CA ILE A 30 14.47 -15.95 -28.61
C ILE A 30 15.79 -15.68 -27.88
N TYR A 31 16.47 -14.59 -28.21
CA TYR A 31 17.68 -14.17 -27.51
C TYR A 31 17.36 -13.88 -26.04
N ASP A 32 16.36 -13.06 -25.78
CA ASP A 32 15.92 -12.68 -24.44
C ASP A 32 15.56 -13.89 -23.57
N VAL A 33 14.82 -14.88 -24.10
CA VAL A 33 14.50 -16.11 -23.36
C VAL A 33 15.76 -16.86 -22.91
N LYS A 34 16.83 -16.81 -23.72
CA LYS A 34 18.09 -17.49 -23.42
C LYS A 34 18.92 -16.74 -22.37
N ILE A 35 18.92 -15.41 -22.41
CA ILE A 35 19.67 -14.58 -21.45
C ILE A 35 18.88 -14.28 -20.17
N MET A 36 17.56 -14.44 -20.15
CA MET A 36 16.66 -14.10 -19.02
C MET A 36 17.10 -14.69 -17.68
N ALA A 37 17.57 -15.94 -17.71
CA ALA A 37 17.99 -16.67 -16.51
C ALA A 37 19.42 -16.30 -16.05
N THR A 38 20.24 -15.73 -16.94
CA THR A 38 21.68 -15.53 -16.70
C THR A 38 22.01 -14.07 -16.45
N ASN A 39 21.42 -13.17 -17.23
CA ASN A 39 21.61 -11.74 -17.08
C ASN A 39 20.31 -10.98 -17.46
N PRO A 40 19.31 -10.95 -16.56
CA PRO A 40 18.03 -10.30 -16.83
C PRO A 40 18.17 -8.82 -17.22
N ASN A 41 19.20 -8.12 -16.73
CA ASN A 41 19.37 -6.70 -17.04
C ASN A 41 19.77 -6.43 -18.50
N GLU A 42 20.22 -7.45 -19.24
CA GLU A 42 20.56 -7.33 -20.67
C GLU A 42 19.36 -7.61 -21.59
N SER A 43 18.25 -8.11 -21.07
CA SER A 43 17.05 -8.41 -21.87
C SER A 43 16.28 -7.12 -22.19
N GLU A 44 15.89 -6.95 -23.46
CA GLU A 44 15.06 -5.83 -23.89
C GLU A 44 13.67 -5.90 -23.23
N TYR A 45 13.13 -7.11 -23.05
CA TYR A 45 11.88 -7.33 -22.33
C TYR A 45 11.89 -6.71 -20.94
N PHE A 46 12.96 -6.92 -20.16
CA PHE A 46 13.05 -6.35 -18.81
C PHE A 46 13.30 -4.85 -18.80
N GLN A 47 13.99 -4.30 -19.81
CA GLN A 47 14.12 -2.85 -19.96
C GLN A 47 12.77 -2.19 -20.27
N ILE A 48 11.98 -2.78 -21.17
CA ILE A 48 10.63 -2.31 -21.51
C ILE A 48 9.71 -2.41 -20.29
N LEU A 49 9.70 -3.56 -19.63
CA LEU A 49 8.87 -3.79 -18.44
C LEU A 49 9.29 -2.86 -17.28
N GLY A 50 10.59 -2.67 -17.07
CA GLY A 50 11.12 -1.73 -16.09
C GLY A 50 10.67 -0.30 -16.36
N GLY A 51 10.79 0.17 -17.61
CA GLY A 51 10.34 1.51 -18.00
C GLY A 51 8.83 1.71 -17.85
N LEU A 52 8.01 0.68 -18.12
CA LEU A 52 6.57 0.72 -17.90
C LEU A 52 6.21 0.77 -16.40
N LEU A 53 6.97 0.07 -15.56
CA LEU A 53 6.69 0.00 -14.13
C LEU A 53 7.30 1.15 -13.32
N ASP A 54 8.34 1.83 -13.81
CA ASP A 54 9.08 2.83 -13.04
C ASP A 54 8.19 4.00 -12.58
N GLY A 55 7.39 4.54 -13.50
CA GLY A 55 6.42 5.60 -13.20
C GLY A 55 5.40 5.19 -12.12
N PRO A 56 4.64 4.10 -12.33
CA PRO A 56 3.71 3.57 -11.32
C PRO A 56 4.36 3.21 -9.99
N LEU A 57 5.58 2.66 -9.99
CA LEU A 57 6.30 2.27 -8.77
C LEU A 57 6.69 3.50 -7.94
N ILE A 58 7.24 4.54 -8.57
CA ILE A 58 7.58 5.80 -7.89
C ILE A 58 6.31 6.45 -7.33
N SER A 59 5.24 6.53 -8.13
CA SER A 59 3.95 7.08 -7.70
C SER A 59 3.37 6.32 -6.51
N THR A 60 3.37 4.99 -6.57
CA THR A 60 2.85 4.13 -5.50
C THR A 60 3.67 4.28 -4.22
N ARG A 61 5.01 4.36 -4.31
CA ARG A 61 5.90 4.62 -3.17
C ARG A 61 5.57 5.95 -2.51
N CYS A 62 5.36 7.01 -3.29
CA CYS A 62 4.96 8.32 -2.79
C CYS A 62 3.59 8.27 -2.10
N ILE A 63 2.58 7.64 -2.71
CA ILE A 63 1.22 7.55 -2.14
C ILE A 63 1.24 6.78 -0.82
N ILE A 64 1.91 5.62 -0.76
CA ILE A 64 2.04 4.85 0.48
C ILE A 64 2.82 5.65 1.53
N GLY A 65 3.85 6.39 1.12
CA GLY A 65 4.60 7.37 1.91
C GLY A 65 3.69 8.38 2.60
N PHE A 66 2.93 9.11 1.79
CA PHE A 66 1.99 10.10 2.27
C PHE A 66 0.90 9.49 3.16
N ALA A 67 0.34 8.33 2.78
CA ALA A 67 -0.69 7.65 3.57
C ALA A 67 -0.16 7.25 4.96
N GLY A 68 1.04 6.70 5.06
CA GLY A 68 1.68 6.37 6.33
C GLY A 68 1.92 7.59 7.21
N VAL A 69 2.45 8.69 6.64
CA VAL A 69 2.69 9.95 7.37
C VAL A 69 1.38 10.58 7.84
N VAL A 70 0.36 10.60 7.01
CA VAL A 70 -0.95 11.16 7.37
C VAL A 70 -1.58 10.35 8.50
N LEU A 71 -1.61 9.02 8.39
CA LEU A 71 -2.20 8.16 9.42
C LEU A 71 -1.48 8.25 10.76
N THR A 72 -0.14 8.29 10.75
CA THR A 72 0.65 8.47 11.97
C THR A 72 0.44 9.85 12.60
N SER A 73 0.44 10.92 11.79
CA SER A 73 0.18 12.29 12.24
C SER A 73 -1.22 12.46 12.83
N LEU A 74 -2.25 11.93 12.17
CA LEU A 74 -3.64 11.99 12.65
C LEU A 74 -3.78 11.25 13.98
N SER A 75 -3.14 10.09 14.09
CA SER A 75 -3.15 9.29 15.31
C SER A 75 -2.42 9.97 16.46
N LEU A 76 -1.30 10.65 16.18
CA LEU A 76 -0.55 11.45 17.16
C LEU A 76 -1.37 12.64 17.67
N ILE A 77 -2.02 13.39 16.77
CA ILE A 77 -2.90 14.51 17.16
C ILE A 77 -4.05 14.01 18.03
N ALA A 78 -4.70 12.91 17.62
CA ALA A 78 -5.79 12.31 18.40
C ALA A 78 -5.32 11.80 19.78
N PHE A 79 -4.11 11.24 19.84
CA PHE A 79 -3.50 10.77 21.08
C PHE A 79 -3.20 11.93 22.04
N VAL A 80 -2.53 12.99 21.57
CA VAL A 80 -2.23 14.17 22.39
C VAL A 80 -3.50 14.85 22.88
N HIS A 81 -4.52 14.97 22.02
CA HIS A 81 -5.78 15.58 22.41
C HIS A 81 -6.55 14.72 23.44
N SER A 82 -6.48 13.39 23.34
CA SER A 82 -7.10 12.47 24.30
C SER A 82 -6.35 12.45 25.65
N GLU A 83 -5.02 12.52 25.64
CA GLU A 83 -4.20 12.49 26.86
C GLU A 83 -4.18 13.83 27.61
N LEU A 84 -4.16 14.96 26.88
CA LEU A 84 -4.12 16.30 27.46
C LEU A 84 -5.51 16.84 27.84
N GLY A 85 -6.58 16.31 27.23
CA GLY A 85 -7.93 16.88 27.30
C GLY A 85 -8.85 16.38 28.42
N SER A 86 -8.75 15.14 28.90
CA SER A 86 -9.75 14.65 29.87
C SER A 86 -9.38 13.32 30.56
N ALA A 87 -9.19 13.40 31.88
CA ALA A 87 -9.16 12.27 32.80
C ALA A 87 -10.56 11.63 33.02
N THR A 88 -11.32 11.37 31.96
CA THR A 88 -12.63 10.71 32.07
C THR A 88 -12.52 9.24 31.66
N PRO A 89 -12.78 8.27 32.56
CA PRO A 89 -12.51 6.83 32.35
C PRO A 89 -13.49 6.13 31.39
N ARG A 90 -14.29 6.90 30.65
CA ARG A 90 -15.40 6.39 29.84
C ARG A 90 -14.94 5.80 28.50
N ASP A 91 -13.76 6.17 28.01
CA ASP A 91 -13.38 5.85 26.62
C ASP A 91 -12.18 4.93 26.40
N ARG A 92 -12.15 3.83 27.17
CA ARG A 92 -11.20 2.74 26.91
C ARG A 92 -11.37 2.13 25.51
N HIS A 93 -12.52 2.29 24.87
CA HIS A 93 -12.77 1.82 23.51
C HIS A 93 -12.22 2.78 22.45
N GLU A 94 -12.43 4.10 22.57
CA GLU A 94 -11.80 5.06 21.65
C GLU A 94 -10.27 5.02 21.70
N ARG A 95 -9.68 4.88 22.90
CA ARG A 95 -8.22 4.78 23.03
C ARG A 95 -7.64 3.57 22.27
N ARG A 96 -8.37 2.44 22.22
CA ARG A 96 -7.94 1.26 21.46
C ARG A 96 -7.95 1.54 19.96
N VAL A 97 -8.98 2.21 19.45
CA VAL A 97 -9.07 2.55 18.02
C VAL A 97 -7.92 3.46 17.59
N ILE A 98 -7.57 4.46 18.42
CA ILE A 98 -6.44 5.35 18.17
C ILE A 98 -5.11 4.57 18.12
N ILE A 99 -4.88 3.66 19.07
CA ILE A 99 -3.67 2.82 19.10
C ILE A 99 -3.58 1.93 17.86
N ILE A 100 -4.69 1.31 17.44
CA ILE A 100 -4.69 0.43 16.26
C ILE A 100 -4.40 1.24 14.99
N ARG A 101 -4.99 2.43 14.83
CA ARG A 101 -4.69 3.32 13.69
C ARG A 101 -3.23 3.79 13.68
N PHE A 102 -2.66 4.08 14.85
CA PHE A 102 -1.24 4.41 14.97
C PHE A 102 -0.36 3.24 14.53
N PHE A 103 -0.63 2.03 15.04
CA PHE A 103 0.11 0.83 14.64
C PHE A 103 0.00 0.54 13.15
N MET A 104 -1.18 0.72 12.54
CA MET A 104 -1.35 0.56 11.10
C MET A 104 -0.51 1.58 10.31
N GLY A 105 -0.55 2.86 10.70
CA GLY A 105 0.30 3.89 10.09
C GLY A 105 1.80 3.56 10.24
N LEU A 106 2.21 3.05 11.40
CA LEU A 106 3.58 2.64 11.67
C LEU A 106 3.99 1.44 10.81
N VAL A 107 3.10 0.44 10.64
CA VAL A 107 3.34 -0.69 9.74
C VAL A 107 3.52 -0.22 8.30
N LEU A 108 2.71 0.72 7.79
CA LEU A 108 2.90 1.30 6.46
C LEU A 108 4.26 2.01 6.33
N CYS A 109 4.66 2.78 7.34
CA CYS A 109 5.98 3.40 7.38
C CYS A 109 7.12 2.37 7.39
N LEU A 110 6.98 1.26 8.12
CA LEU A 110 7.95 0.16 8.10
C LEU A 110 7.99 -0.56 6.74
N LEU A 111 6.86 -0.70 6.06
CA LEU A 111 6.79 -1.24 4.70
C LEU A 111 7.52 -0.36 3.68
N LEU A 112 7.52 0.97 3.88
CA LEU A 112 8.37 1.88 3.12
C LEU A 112 9.86 1.72 3.45
N LEU A 113 10.20 1.42 4.71
CA LEU A 113 11.59 1.15 5.09
C LEU A 113 12.10 -0.20 4.53
N LEU A 114 11.21 -1.16 4.30
CA LEU A 114 11.51 -2.40 3.56
C LEU A 114 11.84 -2.15 2.07
N ASN A 115 11.57 -0.94 1.58
CA ASN A 115 11.99 -0.46 0.26
C ASN A 115 13.46 0.02 0.24
N VAL A 116 14.17 -0.03 1.38
CA VAL A 116 15.62 0.23 1.44
C VAL A 116 16.37 -1.04 1.00
N GLY A 117 16.95 -0.99 -0.18
CA GLY A 117 17.80 -2.05 -0.75
C GLY A 117 18.75 -1.46 -1.78
N LYS A 118 19.87 -2.15 -2.02
CA LYS A 118 20.88 -1.72 -2.99
C LYS A 118 20.33 -1.75 -4.42
N TYR A 119 19.49 -2.74 -4.71
CA TYR A 119 18.80 -2.88 -5.99
C TYR A 119 17.31 -2.64 -5.79
N GLN A 120 16.81 -1.57 -6.41
CA GLN A 120 15.40 -1.18 -6.41
C GLN A 120 14.65 -1.66 -7.67
N GLU A 121 15.30 -2.52 -8.46
CA GLU A 121 14.74 -3.15 -9.64
C GLU A 121 13.97 -4.42 -9.25
N PHE A 122 12.86 -4.66 -9.94
CA PHE A 122 12.04 -5.86 -9.73
C PHE A 122 12.77 -7.12 -10.22
N PHE A 123 13.55 -7.01 -11.28
CA PHE A 123 14.33 -8.10 -11.87
C PHE A 123 15.80 -7.85 -11.56
N VAL A 124 16.41 -8.84 -10.92
CA VAL A 124 17.81 -8.80 -10.47
C VAL A 124 18.36 -10.20 -10.76
N PRO A 125 19.60 -10.31 -11.28
CA PRO A 125 20.28 -11.57 -11.50
C PRO A 125 20.26 -12.50 -10.27
N GLU A 126 20.28 -13.82 -10.47
CA GLU A 126 20.17 -14.81 -9.38
C GLU A 126 21.24 -14.65 -8.30
N ASP A 127 22.46 -14.28 -8.68
CA ASP A 127 23.60 -14.03 -7.80
C ASP A 127 23.43 -12.76 -6.94
N GLU A 128 22.65 -11.79 -7.42
CA GLU A 128 22.40 -10.53 -6.73
C GLU A 128 21.05 -10.48 -6.00
N MET A 129 20.23 -11.53 -6.11
CA MET A 129 18.93 -11.62 -5.42
C MET A 129 19.03 -11.36 -3.92
N VAL A 130 20.18 -11.66 -3.29
CA VAL A 130 20.45 -11.43 -1.86
C VAL A 130 20.37 -9.93 -1.48
N TYR A 131 20.65 -9.03 -2.41
CA TYR A 131 20.72 -7.58 -2.20
C TYR A 131 19.50 -6.80 -2.72
N ARG A 132 18.50 -7.51 -3.28
CA ARG A 132 17.24 -6.93 -3.75
C ARG A 132 16.47 -6.30 -2.58
N ALA A 133 15.82 -5.16 -2.82
CA ALA A 133 14.98 -4.53 -1.81
C ALA A 133 13.94 -5.50 -1.24
N GLY A 134 13.76 -5.46 0.08
CA GLY A 134 12.88 -6.37 0.81
C GLY A 134 11.43 -6.30 0.32
N VAL A 135 10.99 -5.14 -0.18
CA VAL A 135 9.65 -4.97 -0.75
C VAL A 135 9.35 -5.91 -1.91
N PHE A 136 10.33 -6.23 -2.76
CA PHE A 136 10.10 -7.07 -3.94
C PHE A 136 10.03 -8.54 -3.56
N ARG A 137 10.87 -8.98 -2.61
CA ARG A 137 10.74 -10.30 -1.98
C ARG A 137 9.41 -10.44 -1.26
N TRP A 138 8.95 -9.35 -0.64
CA TRP A 138 7.67 -9.32 0.01
C TRP A 138 6.54 -9.42 -1.03
N PHE A 139 6.58 -8.68 -2.14
CA PHE A 139 5.60 -8.80 -3.24
C PHE A 139 5.57 -10.18 -3.92
N GLU A 140 6.72 -10.84 -4.10
CA GLU A 140 6.79 -12.21 -4.65
C GLU A 140 6.12 -13.24 -3.74
N ALA A 141 6.04 -12.98 -2.42
CA ALA A 141 5.19 -13.77 -1.55
C ALA A 141 3.72 -13.44 -1.88
N PHE A 142 3.11 -14.26 -2.75
CA PHE A 142 1.71 -14.20 -3.23
C PHE A 142 0.62 -13.88 -2.18
N TRP A 143 0.95 -13.97 -0.89
CA TRP A 143 0.06 -13.70 0.23
C TRP A 143 0.04 -12.25 0.70
N VAL A 144 0.91 -11.38 0.21
CA VAL A 144 1.03 -10.01 0.73
C VAL A 144 -0.19 -9.15 0.45
N LEU A 145 -0.61 -9.03 -0.81
CA LEU A 145 -1.81 -8.25 -1.14
C LEU A 145 -3.07 -8.78 -0.42
N PRO A 146 -3.32 -10.11 -0.38
CA PRO A 146 -4.40 -10.67 0.43
C PRO A 146 -4.29 -10.35 1.93
N THR A 147 -3.10 -10.47 2.53
CA THR A 147 -2.93 -10.22 3.98
C THR A 147 -3.12 -8.76 4.34
N ILE A 148 -2.62 -7.83 3.53
CA ILE A 148 -2.88 -6.40 3.71
C ILE A 148 -4.38 -6.13 3.58
N ALA A 149 -5.04 -6.64 2.54
CA ALA A 149 -6.47 -6.43 2.32
C ALA A 149 -7.33 -6.98 3.47
N ILE A 150 -6.99 -8.17 3.98
CA ILE A 150 -7.65 -8.77 5.14
C ILE A 150 -7.40 -7.92 6.40
N ALA A 151 -6.17 -7.46 6.63
CA ALA A 151 -5.86 -6.60 7.77
C ALA A 151 -6.66 -5.30 7.75
N TYR A 152 -6.75 -4.63 6.60
CA TYR A 152 -7.61 -3.45 6.41
C TYR A 152 -9.09 -3.77 6.59
N GLY A 153 -9.57 -4.90 6.07
CA GLY A 153 -10.96 -5.32 6.24
C GLY A 153 -11.32 -5.56 7.71
N ILE A 154 -10.46 -6.25 8.46
CA ILE A 154 -10.66 -6.47 9.90
C ILE A 154 -10.65 -5.14 10.65
N GLN A 155 -9.70 -4.25 10.35
CA GLN A 155 -9.63 -2.93 10.95
C GLN A 155 -10.93 -2.14 10.72
N PHE A 156 -11.41 -2.12 9.48
CA PHE A 156 -12.64 -1.41 9.12
C PHE A 156 -13.86 -1.94 9.88
N LEU A 157 -13.98 -3.25 10.02
CA LEU A 157 -15.07 -3.88 10.80
C LEU A 157 -14.99 -3.50 12.28
N ILE A 158 -13.79 -3.46 12.86
CA ILE A 158 -13.58 -3.04 14.25
C ILE A 158 -14.06 -1.59 14.42
N GLU A 159 -13.67 -0.69 13.52
CA GLU A 159 -14.04 0.72 13.60
C GLU A 159 -15.56 0.95 13.47
N ILE A 160 -16.23 0.26 12.53
CA ILE A 160 -17.69 0.31 12.39
C ILE A 160 -18.36 -0.18 13.67
N SER A 161 -17.94 -1.34 14.19
CA SER A 161 -18.57 -1.93 15.38
C SER A 161 -18.42 -1.04 16.62
N SER A 162 -17.28 -0.33 16.74
CA SER A 162 -17.05 0.62 17.82
C SER A 162 -17.94 1.87 17.66
N ALA A 163 -18.07 2.39 16.45
CA ALA A 163 -18.89 3.57 16.17
C ALA A 163 -20.39 3.31 16.41
N GLU A 164 -20.89 2.11 16.08
CA GLU A 164 -22.27 1.71 16.37
C GLU A 164 -22.55 1.63 17.88
N ARG A 165 -21.61 1.06 18.65
CA ARG A 165 -21.73 0.98 20.11
C ARG A 165 -21.77 2.36 20.75
N ALA A 166 -20.89 3.27 20.32
CA ALA A 166 -20.88 4.66 20.80
C ALA A 166 -22.22 5.37 20.54
N LYS A 167 -22.81 5.19 19.35
CA LYS A 167 -24.14 5.74 19.02
C LYS A 167 -25.27 5.14 19.86
N CYS A 168 -25.17 3.87 20.22
CA CYS A 168 -26.16 3.23 21.08
C CYS A 168 -26.09 3.73 22.51
N GLU A 169 -24.89 3.99 23.03
CA GLU A 169 -24.71 4.54 24.37
C GLU A 169 -25.24 5.97 24.46
N THR A 170 -24.93 6.85 23.52
CA THR A 170 -25.45 8.23 23.51
C THR A 170 -26.98 8.28 23.45
N LYS A 171 -27.61 7.46 22.58
CA LYS A 171 -29.07 7.34 22.52
C LYS A 171 -29.70 6.76 23.79
N LYS A 172 -28.96 5.98 24.56
CA LYS A 172 -29.44 5.44 25.84
C LYS A 172 -29.41 6.54 26.90
N GLU A 173 -28.39 7.38 26.90
CA GLU A 173 -28.27 8.50 27.84
C GLU A 173 -29.28 9.60 27.59
N GLU A 174 -29.53 9.97 26.33
CA GLU A 174 -30.58 10.93 25.97
C GLU A 174 -31.96 10.48 26.48
N ARG A 175 -32.30 9.20 26.27
CA ARG A 175 -33.57 8.64 26.76
C ARG A 175 -33.67 8.58 28.29
N VAL A 176 -32.56 8.33 28.98
CA VAL A 176 -32.54 8.38 30.46
C VAL A 176 -32.76 9.82 30.94
N ARG A 177 -32.12 10.80 30.29
CA ARG A 177 -32.27 12.23 30.61
C ARG A 177 -33.70 12.73 30.38
N GLU A 178 -34.29 12.43 29.23
CA GLU A 178 -35.69 12.78 28.90
C GLU A 178 -36.69 12.10 29.85
N GLY A 179 -36.38 10.90 30.35
CA GLY A 179 -37.19 10.19 31.34
C GLY A 179 -37.05 10.70 32.77
N GLU A 180 -35.94 11.36 33.11
CA GLU A 180 -35.76 12.06 34.40
C GLU A 180 -36.42 13.44 34.40
N GLU A 181 -36.37 14.17 33.27
CA GLU A 181 -36.98 15.49 33.13
C GLU A 181 -38.53 15.45 33.16
N ASN A 182 -39.14 14.35 32.71
CA ASN A 182 -40.60 14.14 32.71
C ASN A 182 -41.14 13.47 33.98
N ARG A 183 -40.34 13.30 35.04
CA ARG A 183 -40.80 12.70 36.30
C ARG A 183 -41.31 13.82 37.23
N PRO A 184 -42.62 13.88 37.53
CA PRO A 184 -43.26 14.98 38.27
C PRO A 184 -42.85 15.05 39.75
#